data_AF-A0A9P7RRP9-F1
#
_entry.id   AF-A0A9P7RRP9-F1
#
_cell.length_a   1.000
_cell.length_b   1.000
_cell.length_c   1.000
_cell.angle_alpha   90.00
_cell.angle_beta   90.00
_cell.angle_gamma   90.00
#
_symmetry.space_group_name_H-M   'P 1'
#
loop_
_entity.id
_entity.type
_entity.pdbx_description
1 polymer ?
#
loop_
_entity_poly.entity_id
_entity_poly.type
_entity_poly.pdbx_seq_one_letter_code
_entity_poly.pdbx_strand_id
1 'polypeptide(L)'
;MGKAYMPTTTTTSRCVQEHSTVNIDSLPPELLIHIFGFTAAIDLLSPLNIALVCRKWNDVITTSPSVYQYIHLSDSLPFNKTTLTETEISTQRAKFWKRNLTLAKLWVERANPLPFDVDIRIGPQVKEEKDRVDLVRDDSNLLGMLSPFYENMERWRLLVVNDGERPAESFKFNQLLTTRSKRMSTLCSLNISICDLSNEDSLLHVPKGLFIPSTSVLTLPPSLLGHDQVFPSPLTPFISQINRKQDREKDGRLTANFVLPTLPFLPTASEYHITHPVQPSGLPSITSLTLTEYSVTRHLNPYVLLSFLNTTPNLQKLTFVGWSHADRHPPASRLPVARLPMLNTLQLRSTCLARSILSCLYVPRLQYLELAHLNLDFELPLPGVEDIASGLVEEVYEDGDSDDEANDFSQSPWSDRSTGMGLRALMKRSNPPLKVLYMDFTDMRTKDFVWLFPKLQELEEFVIVASDMSDTVMKLLEPCHEKAGPASSFMDSNNGRDNEAGRADPQSSTIMTSRLMLPRLKKLELYNCNRLSGGTMVDVLLKRVRYTDRLSRITLPITPPASPASSSLETSFIVENAYESLAPLSPAVANVAQVYTLESLAIVGCDGFWHRHSQLLSNELGNEERNMRLEA
;
A
#
# COMPACT_ATOMS: atom_id res chain seq x y z
N MET A 1 66.01 -23.42 -90.49
CA MET A 1 65.20 -22.43 -89.75
C MET A 1 63.91 -23.10 -89.34
N GLY A 2 63.51 -22.98 -88.06
CA GLY A 2 62.20 -23.45 -87.56
C GLY A 2 62.27 -24.11 -86.18
N LYS A 3 61.91 -23.36 -85.14
CA LYS A 3 61.86 -23.76 -83.72
C LYS A 3 60.51 -24.43 -83.36
N ALA A 4 60.56 -25.18 -82.25
CA ALA A 4 59.52 -25.32 -81.20
C ALA A 4 58.39 -26.34 -81.45
N TYR A 5 57.66 -26.90 -80.46
CA TYR A 5 57.43 -26.61 -79.04
C TYR A 5 56.93 -27.95 -78.38
N MET A 6 57.32 -28.24 -77.14
CA MET A 6 56.57 -29.13 -76.22
C MET A 6 55.56 -28.26 -75.45
N PRO A 7 54.37 -28.76 -75.05
CA PRO A 7 54.23 -29.06 -73.62
C PRO A 7 53.30 -30.23 -73.26
N THR A 8 53.71 -30.91 -72.19
CA THR A 8 52.92 -31.81 -71.33
C THR A 8 51.91 -31.04 -70.47
N THR A 9 50.66 -31.49 -70.43
CA THR A 9 49.69 -31.11 -69.38
C THR A 9 49.07 -32.37 -68.75
N THR A 10 49.35 -32.53 -67.45
CA THR A 10 48.78 -33.56 -66.57
C THR A 10 47.52 -32.99 -65.92
N THR A 11 46.36 -33.50 -66.29
CA THR A 11 45.06 -33.10 -65.74
C THR A 11 44.89 -33.69 -64.35
N THR A 12 44.99 -32.84 -63.32
CA THR A 12 44.72 -33.22 -61.93
C THR A 12 43.23 -32.97 -61.66
N SER A 13 42.42 -34.03 -61.65
CA SER A 13 41.00 -33.99 -61.29
C SER A 13 40.85 -33.66 -59.80
N ARG A 14 40.48 -32.42 -59.50
CA ARG A 14 40.17 -31.95 -58.15
C ARG A 14 38.67 -32.17 -57.93
N CYS A 15 38.32 -33.23 -57.22
CA CYS A 15 36.96 -33.49 -56.76
C CYS A 15 36.60 -32.40 -55.72
N VAL A 16 35.96 -31.32 -56.17
CA VAL A 16 35.33 -30.34 -55.30
C VAL A 16 34.00 -30.95 -54.88
N GLN A 17 33.88 -31.42 -53.64
CA GLN A 17 32.59 -31.74 -53.06
C GLN A 17 31.79 -30.43 -53.00
N GLU A 18 30.81 -30.29 -53.89
CA GLU A 18 29.77 -29.28 -53.77
C GLU A 18 29.00 -29.59 -52.47
N HIS A 19 29.35 -28.89 -51.40
CA HIS A 19 28.53 -28.87 -50.20
C HIS A 19 27.20 -28.21 -50.60
N SER A 20 26.19 -29.03 -50.89
CA SER A 20 24.82 -28.58 -51.05
C SER A 20 24.44 -27.82 -49.78
N THR A 21 24.41 -26.50 -49.84
CA THR A 21 23.95 -25.68 -48.73
C THR A 21 22.48 -25.98 -48.56
N VAL A 22 22.13 -26.66 -47.47
CA VAL A 22 20.74 -26.90 -47.11
C VAL A 22 20.09 -25.52 -46.96
N ASN A 23 19.18 -25.18 -47.86
CA ASN A 23 18.47 -23.92 -47.80
C ASN A 23 17.60 -23.95 -46.54
N ILE A 24 17.75 -22.97 -45.65
CA ILE A 24 16.96 -22.82 -44.44
C ILE A 24 15.45 -22.79 -44.71
N ASP A 25 15.03 -22.36 -45.90
CA ASP A 25 13.64 -22.38 -46.35
C ASP A 25 13.07 -23.80 -46.50
N SER A 26 13.93 -24.82 -46.63
CA SER A 26 13.54 -26.22 -46.68
C SER A 26 13.30 -26.83 -45.29
N LEU A 27 13.64 -26.12 -44.21
CA LEU A 27 13.41 -26.64 -42.86
C LEU A 27 11.91 -26.79 -42.56
N PRO A 28 11.52 -27.86 -41.86
CA PRO A 28 10.16 -28.03 -41.37
C PRO A 28 9.82 -26.95 -40.31
N PRO A 29 8.54 -26.51 -40.23
CA PRO A 29 8.11 -25.47 -39.30
C PRO A 29 8.50 -25.72 -37.84
N GLU A 30 8.53 -26.97 -37.38
CA GLU A 30 8.87 -27.35 -36.01
C GLU A 30 10.30 -26.96 -35.65
N LEU A 31 11.25 -27.16 -36.58
CA LEU A 31 12.63 -26.73 -36.38
C LEU A 31 12.74 -25.21 -36.38
N LEU A 32 11.98 -24.53 -37.25
CA LEU A 32 11.92 -23.08 -37.27
C LEU A 32 11.36 -22.52 -35.95
N ILE A 33 10.31 -23.13 -35.37
CA ILE A 33 9.76 -22.75 -34.06
C ILE A 33 10.83 -22.85 -32.98
N HIS A 34 11.61 -23.93 -32.94
CA HIS A 34 12.68 -24.10 -31.96
C HIS A 34 13.80 -23.07 -32.14
N ILE A 35 14.23 -22.83 -33.37
CA ILE A 35 15.25 -21.81 -33.69
C ILE A 35 14.74 -20.43 -33.28
N PHE A 36 13.50 -20.08 -33.65
CA PHE A 36 12.92 -18.77 -33.36
C PHE A 36 12.69 -18.58 -31.85
N GLY A 37 12.23 -19.62 -31.15
CA GLY A 37 12.11 -19.59 -29.68
C GLY A 37 13.46 -19.37 -28.99
N PHE A 38 14.53 -19.99 -29.49
CA PHE A 38 15.89 -19.73 -28.99
C PHE A 38 16.34 -18.29 -29.25
N THR A 39 16.09 -17.75 -30.45
CA THR A 39 16.42 -16.34 -30.75
C THR A 39 15.62 -15.35 -29.92
N ALA A 40 14.34 -15.64 -29.64
CA ALA A 40 13.48 -14.84 -28.78
C ALA A 40 14.01 -14.77 -27.34
N ALA A 41 14.65 -15.85 -26.87
CA ALA A 41 15.26 -15.88 -25.55
C ALA A 41 16.55 -15.05 -25.42
N ILE A 42 17.20 -14.74 -26.55
CA ILE A 42 18.43 -13.95 -26.58
C ILE A 42 18.11 -12.46 -26.78
N ASP A 43 17.18 -12.14 -27.67
CA ASP A 43 16.85 -10.77 -28.03
C ASP A 43 15.33 -10.56 -28.14
N LEU A 44 14.85 -9.55 -27.39
CA LEU A 44 13.46 -9.14 -27.29
C LEU A 44 12.85 -8.71 -28.64
N LEU A 45 13.66 -8.33 -29.63
CA LEU A 45 13.14 -7.89 -30.94
C LEU A 45 13.31 -8.95 -32.03
N SER A 46 14.01 -10.05 -31.76
CA SER A 46 14.33 -11.07 -32.76
C SER A 46 13.10 -11.66 -33.44
N PRO A 47 11.99 -12.03 -32.75
CA PRO A 47 10.80 -12.52 -33.43
C PRO A 47 10.22 -11.54 -34.46
N LEU A 48 10.24 -10.23 -34.15
CA LEU A 48 9.74 -9.21 -35.07
C LEU A 48 10.66 -9.05 -36.29
N ASN A 49 11.97 -9.11 -36.09
CA ASN A 49 12.95 -9.01 -37.17
C ASN A 49 12.92 -10.24 -38.08
N ILE A 50 12.82 -11.44 -37.49
CA ILE A 50 12.79 -12.72 -38.22
C ILE A 50 11.49 -12.81 -39.06
N ALA A 51 10.38 -12.25 -38.58
CA ALA A 51 9.13 -12.18 -39.35
C ALA A 51 9.27 -11.39 -40.66
N LEU A 52 10.25 -10.50 -40.78
CA LEU A 52 10.45 -9.69 -41.99
C LEU A 52 11.25 -10.43 -43.09
N VAL A 53 11.83 -11.60 -42.79
CA VAL A 53 12.72 -12.31 -43.73
C VAL A 53 11.95 -12.86 -44.91
N CYS A 54 10.90 -13.65 -44.68
CA CYS A 54 10.03 -14.17 -45.73
C CYS A 54 8.64 -14.52 -45.18
N ARG A 55 7.67 -14.74 -46.07
CA ARG A 55 6.27 -15.06 -45.67
C ARG A 55 6.18 -16.31 -44.80
N LYS A 56 6.92 -17.36 -45.14
CA LYS A 56 6.93 -18.61 -44.36
C LYS A 56 7.36 -18.37 -42.91
N TRP A 57 8.38 -17.53 -42.69
CA TRP A 57 8.89 -17.25 -41.34
C TRP A 57 7.91 -16.39 -40.55
N ASN A 58 7.32 -15.38 -41.20
CA ASN A 58 6.23 -14.60 -40.62
C ASN A 58 5.06 -15.50 -40.19
N ASP A 59 4.65 -16.43 -41.07
CA ASP A 59 3.54 -17.35 -40.78
C ASP A 59 3.86 -18.23 -39.56
N VAL A 60 5.08 -18.79 -39.49
CA VAL A 60 5.51 -19.57 -38.31
C VAL A 60 5.49 -18.73 -37.02
N ILE A 61 6.08 -17.53 -37.04
CA ILE A 61 6.16 -16.64 -35.87
C ILE A 61 4.80 -16.14 -35.42
N THR A 62 3.89 -15.88 -36.36
CA THR A 62 2.56 -15.36 -36.03
C THR A 62 1.62 -16.43 -35.51
N THR A 63 1.79 -17.69 -35.95
CA THR A 63 0.89 -18.81 -35.62
C THR A 63 1.38 -19.70 -34.48
N SER A 64 2.64 -19.55 -34.01
CA SER A 64 3.25 -20.46 -33.04
C SER A 64 3.47 -19.80 -31.66
N PRO A 65 2.58 -20.02 -30.67
CA PRO A 65 2.75 -19.48 -29.32
C PRO A 65 4.05 -19.87 -28.62
N SER A 66 4.61 -21.04 -28.96
CA SER A 66 5.85 -21.57 -28.37
C SER A 66 7.05 -20.64 -28.55
N VAL A 67 7.06 -19.80 -29.58
CA VAL A 67 8.14 -18.81 -29.83
C VAL A 67 8.19 -17.75 -28.72
N TYR A 68 7.07 -17.49 -28.04
CA TYR A 68 6.93 -16.41 -27.06
C TYR A 68 6.91 -16.91 -25.61
N GLN A 69 7.23 -18.18 -25.35
CA GLN A 69 7.21 -18.75 -24.00
C GLN A 69 8.36 -18.28 -23.11
N TYR A 70 9.36 -17.58 -23.63
CA TYR A 70 10.43 -16.98 -22.83
C TYR A 70 10.42 -15.48 -23.00
N ILE A 71 10.05 -14.77 -21.93
CA ILE A 71 9.89 -13.32 -21.94
C ILE A 71 11.06 -12.69 -21.21
N HIS A 72 11.99 -12.12 -21.98
CA HIS A 72 13.16 -11.43 -21.46
C HIS A 72 12.90 -9.93 -21.33
N LEU A 73 12.91 -9.40 -20.11
CA LEU A 73 12.88 -7.97 -19.87
C LEU A 73 14.22 -7.52 -19.31
N SER A 74 14.78 -6.46 -19.88
CA SER A 74 15.98 -5.83 -19.31
C SER A 74 15.70 -4.37 -19.01
N ASP A 75 16.18 -3.85 -17.90
CA ASP A 75 16.26 -2.40 -17.62
C ASP A 75 17.61 -1.80 -18.07
N SER A 76 18.52 -2.63 -18.60
CA SER A 76 19.79 -2.15 -19.14
C SER A 76 19.55 -1.38 -20.44
N LEU A 77 19.75 -0.08 -20.42
CA LEU A 77 19.83 0.70 -21.66
C LEU A 77 21.05 0.23 -22.47
N PRO A 78 20.92 0.03 -23.79
CA PRO A 78 22.05 -0.30 -24.66
C PRO A 78 22.90 0.96 -24.88
N PHE A 79 23.69 1.37 -23.90
CA PHE A 79 24.53 2.56 -24.02
C PHE A 79 25.99 2.24 -24.28
N ASN A 80 26.45 2.72 -25.45
CA ASN A 80 27.86 2.88 -25.82
C ASN A 80 28.28 4.37 -25.86
N LYS A 81 27.47 5.29 -25.32
CA LYS A 81 27.73 6.75 -25.36
C LYS A 81 27.81 7.32 -23.96
N THR A 82 29.00 7.82 -23.61
CA THR A 82 29.41 8.34 -22.29
C THR A 82 29.05 9.82 -22.05
N THR A 83 28.10 10.41 -22.78
CA THR A 83 27.90 11.89 -22.73
C THR A 83 26.43 12.32 -22.76
N LEU A 84 25.53 11.59 -22.12
CA LEU A 84 24.14 12.06 -21.96
C LEU A 84 23.93 12.72 -20.61
N THR A 85 23.10 13.76 -20.60
CA THR A 85 22.65 14.40 -19.37
C THR A 85 21.68 13.50 -18.60
N GLU A 86 21.57 13.69 -17.28
CA GLU A 86 20.69 12.91 -16.41
C GLU A 86 19.23 12.91 -16.89
N THR A 87 18.72 14.08 -17.32
CA THR A 87 17.37 14.23 -17.86
C THR A 87 17.16 13.45 -19.17
N GLU A 88 18.18 13.35 -20.01
CA GLU A 88 18.12 12.53 -21.24
C GLU A 88 18.12 11.04 -20.90
N ILE A 89 18.90 10.63 -19.89
CA ILE A 89 18.92 9.26 -19.38
C ILE A 89 17.54 8.89 -18.84
N SER A 90 16.94 9.72 -17.97
CA SER A 90 15.59 9.46 -17.42
C SER A 90 14.53 9.37 -18.53
N THR A 91 14.60 10.26 -19.52
CA THR A 91 13.67 10.27 -20.65
C THR A 91 13.83 9.03 -21.54
N GLN A 92 15.08 8.62 -21.80
CA GLN A 92 15.34 7.41 -22.60
C GLN A 92 14.95 6.13 -21.86
N ARG A 93 15.18 6.07 -20.54
CA ARG A 93 14.67 5.00 -19.68
C ARG A 93 13.17 4.91 -19.75
N ALA A 94 12.44 6.01 -19.55
CA ALA A 94 10.99 6.01 -19.63
C ALA A 94 10.47 5.51 -21.00
N LYS A 95 11.13 5.88 -22.11
CA LYS A 95 10.79 5.38 -23.45
C LYS A 95 11.10 3.89 -23.61
N PHE A 96 12.28 3.45 -23.18
CA PHE A 96 12.70 2.07 -23.26
C PHE A 96 11.82 1.16 -22.39
N TRP A 97 11.53 1.61 -21.18
CA TRP A 97 10.57 1.04 -20.26
C TRP A 97 9.20 0.83 -20.88
N LYS A 98 8.60 1.91 -21.43
CA LYS A 98 7.29 1.84 -22.08
C LYS A 98 7.29 0.84 -23.24
N ARG A 99 8.40 0.75 -23.98
CA ARG A 99 8.58 -0.24 -25.05
C ARG A 99 8.62 -1.66 -24.49
N ASN A 100 9.43 -1.93 -23.46
CA ASN A 100 9.50 -3.24 -22.83
C ASN A 100 8.16 -3.67 -22.24
N LEU A 101 7.43 -2.75 -21.60
CA LEU A 101 6.08 -3.00 -21.09
C LEU A 101 5.10 -3.36 -22.21
N THR A 102 5.18 -2.66 -23.34
CA THR A 102 4.34 -2.94 -24.52
C THR A 102 4.68 -4.29 -25.14
N LEU A 103 5.97 -4.63 -25.23
CA LEU A 103 6.43 -5.91 -25.74
C LEU A 103 6.05 -7.06 -24.79
N ALA A 104 6.21 -6.88 -23.49
CA ALA A 104 5.77 -7.85 -22.48
C ALA A 104 4.30 -8.20 -22.65
N LYS A 105 3.42 -7.19 -22.78
CA LYS A 105 1.98 -7.40 -23.03
C LYS A 105 1.73 -8.17 -24.32
N LEU A 106 2.35 -7.74 -25.42
CA LEU A 106 2.23 -8.42 -26.72
C LEU A 106 2.69 -9.88 -26.64
N TRP A 107 3.77 -10.15 -25.92
CA TRP A 107 4.35 -11.49 -25.80
C TRP A 107 3.52 -12.41 -24.93
N VAL A 108 2.97 -11.90 -23.83
CA VAL A 108 2.02 -12.63 -22.98
C VAL A 108 0.77 -13.02 -23.78
N GLU A 109 0.27 -12.10 -24.62
CA GLU A 109 -0.85 -12.35 -25.54
C GLU A 109 -0.49 -13.40 -26.59
N ARG A 110 0.68 -13.28 -27.24
CA ARG A 110 1.14 -14.22 -28.28
C ARG A 110 1.48 -15.62 -27.73
N ALA A 111 1.91 -15.71 -26.48
CA ALA A 111 2.16 -16.98 -25.82
C ALA A 111 0.87 -17.74 -25.47
N ASN A 112 -0.32 -17.11 -25.55
CA ASN A 112 -1.60 -17.73 -25.20
C ASN A 112 -1.89 -18.93 -26.13
N PRO A 113 -2.27 -20.12 -25.61
CA PRO A 113 -2.59 -20.47 -24.22
C PRO A 113 -1.45 -21.12 -23.41
N LEU A 114 -0.24 -21.12 -23.93
CA LEU A 114 0.88 -21.80 -23.31
C LEU A 114 1.38 -21.07 -22.06
N PRO A 115 1.95 -21.82 -21.09
CA PRO A 115 2.68 -21.23 -19.99
C PRO A 115 3.99 -20.61 -20.48
N PHE A 116 4.51 -19.63 -19.75
CA PHE A 116 5.72 -18.89 -20.11
C PHE A 116 6.65 -18.69 -18.90
N ASP A 117 7.91 -18.45 -19.22
CA ASP A 117 8.97 -18.04 -18.29
C ASP A 117 9.22 -16.55 -18.46
N VAL A 118 9.51 -15.87 -17.35
CA VAL A 118 9.88 -14.46 -17.32
C VAL A 118 11.31 -14.38 -16.81
N ASP A 119 12.18 -13.72 -17.55
CA ASP A 119 13.56 -13.43 -17.16
C ASP A 119 13.75 -11.92 -17.11
N ILE A 120 14.01 -11.40 -15.92
CA ILE A 120 14.17 -9.98 -15.66
C ILE A 120 15.63 -9.70 -15.40
N ARG A 121 16.26 -8.91 -16.26
CA ARG A 121 17.59 -8.34 -16.05
C ARG A 121 17.50 -6.92 -15.52
N ILE A 122 17.97 -6.72 -14.30
CA ILE A 122 18.10 -5.39 -13.70
C ILE A 122 19.52 -4.92 -14.02
N GLY A 123 19.64 -3.92 -14.89
CA GLY A 123 20.94 -3.39 -15.29
C GLY A 123 21.54 -2.44 -14.24
N PRO A 124 22.87 -2.40 -14.08
CA PRO A 124 23.52 -1.40 -13.24
C PRO A 124 23.28 0.00 -13.81
N GLN A 125 22.99 0.97 -12.94
CA GLN A 125 22.82 2.37 -13.32
C GLN A 125 24.16 3.07 -13.17
N VAL A 126 24.56 3.84 -14.18
CA VAL A 126 25.75 4.70 -14.09
C VAL A 126 25.33 5.95 -13.32
N LYS A 127 25.91 6.18 -12.13
CA LYS A 127 25.79 7.44 -11.42
C LYS A 127 27.10 8.20 -11.53
N GLU A 128 27.10 9.27 -12.32
CA GLU A 128 28.22 10.20 -12.38
C GLU A 128 28.08 11.21 -11.23
N GLU A 129 28.75 10.94 -10.10
CA GLU A 129 29.03 11.96 -9.12
C GLU A 129 30.26 12.76 -9.59
N LYS A 130 30.35 14.04 -9.21
CA LYS A 130 31.26 15.04 -9.81
C LYS A 130 32.72 14.61 -10.02
N ASP A 131 33.22 13.60 -9.31
CA ASP A 131 34.55 13.01 -9.49
C ASP A 131 34.58 11.45 -9.46
N ARG A 132 33.43 10.77 -9.42
CA ARG A 132 33.34 9.29 -9.39
C ARG A 132 32.11 8.76 -10.12
N VAL A 133 32.35 7.76 -10.95
CA VAL A 133 31.29 6.98 -11.60
C VAL A 133 31.00 5.76 -10.73
N ASP A 134 30.02 5.87 -9.85
CA ASP A 134 29.56 4.73 -9.05
C ASP A 134 28.41 4.05 -9.79
N LEU A 135 28.53 2.73 -9.99
CA LEU A 135 27.45 1.93 -10.55
C LEU A 135 26.43 1.65 -9.43
N VAL A 136 25.38 2.44 -9.41
CA VAL A 136 24.28 2.36 -8.45
C VAL A 136 23.16 1.52 -9.07
N ARG A 137 22.43 0.71 -8.31
CA ARG A 137 21.33 -0.10 -8.85
C ARG A 137 19.98 0.48 -8.44
N ASP A 138 19.03 0.53 -9.38
CA ASP A 138 17.65 0.94 -9.14
C ASP A 138 16.69 -0.23 -9.36
N ASP A 139 16.33 -0.93 -8.27
CA ASP A 139 15.35 -2.04 -8.34
C ASP A 139 13.92 -1.54 -8.15
N SER A 140 13.69 -0.23 -8.04
CA SER A 140 12.34 0.33 -7.86
C SER A 140 11.43 -0.03 -9.04
N ASN A 141 12.01 -0.33 -10.20
CA ASN A 141 11.29 -0.73 -11.40
C ASN A 141 10.80 -2.19 -11.37
N LEU A 142 11.30 -3.07 -10.50
CA LEU A 142 10.98 -4.51 -10.58
C LEU A 142 9.47 -4.79 -10.53
N LEU A 143 8.74 -4.13 -9.61
CA LEU A 143 7.28 -4.26 -9.53
C LEU A 143 6.58 -3.74 -10.80
N GLY A 144 7.10 -2.67 -11.38
CA GLY A 144 6.65 -2.19 -12.68
C GLY A 144 6.90 -3.21 -13.80
N MET A 145 8.02 -3.94 -13.76
CA MET A 145 8.42 -4.90 -14.80
C MET A 145 7.53 -6.12 -14.73
N LEU A 146 7.16 -6.51 -13.51
CA LEU A 146 6.26 -7.63 -13.25
C LEU A 146 4.80 -7.30 -13.58
N SER A 147 4.44 -6.01 -13.63
CA SER A 147 3.05 -5.56 -13.77
C SER A 147 2.25 -6.18 -14.95
N PRO A 148 2.80 -6.35 -16.17
CA PRO A 148 2.06 -6.95 -17.29
C PRO A 148 1.69 -8.41 -17.09
N PHE A 149 2.43 -9.10 -16.24
CA PHE A 149 2.34 -10.54 -16.12
C PHE A 149 1.35 -10.96 -15.03
N TYR A 150 0.98 -10.06 -14.12
CA TYR A 150 0.07 -10.37 -13.01
C TYR A 150 -1.32 -10.86 -13.48
N GLU A 151 -1.76 -10.40 -14.65
CA GLU A 151 -3.02 -10.84 -15.26
C GLU A 151 -2.98 -12.30 -15.73
N ASN A 152 -1.78 -12.88 -15.85
CA ASN A 152 -1.54 -14.21 -16.39
C ASN A 152 -0.67 -15.05 -15.45
N MET A 153 -0.68 -14.78 -14.13
CA MET A 153 0.17 -15.51 -13.16
C MET A 153 -0.07 -17.02 -13.22
N GLU A 154 -1.29 -17.45 -13.55
CA GLU A 154 -1.64 -18.87 -13.70
C GLU A 154 -0.90 -19.59 -14.82
N ARG A 155 -0.28 -18.83 -15.72
CA ARG A 155 0.52 -19.34 -16.83
C ARG A 155 2.02 -19.21 -16.56
N TRP A 156 2.46 -18.68 -15.42
CA TRP A 156 3.88 -18.57 -15.13
C TRP A 156 4.46 -19.93 -14.77
N ARG A 157 5.60 -20.26 -15.36
CA ARG A 157 6.36 -21.48 -15.05
C ARG A 157 7.61 -21.15 -14.23
N LEU A 158 8.36 -20.14 -14.65
CA LEU A 158 9.61 -19.69 -14.04
C LEU A 158 9.68 -18.17 -14.06
N LEU A 159 10.05 -17.55 -12.94
CA LEU A 159 10.57 -16.18 -12.91
C LEU A 159 12.05 -16.25 -12.58
N VAL A 160 12.90 -15.68 -13.42
CA VAL A 160 14.32 -15.47 -13.14
C VAL A 160 14.54 -13.98 -12.95
N VAL A 161 15.19 -13.59 -11.85
CA VAL A 161 15.64 -12.22 -11.64
C VAL A 161 17.17 -12.24 -11.62
N ASN A 162 17.75 -11.60 -12.61
CA ASN A 162 19.16 -11.50 -12.87
C ASN A 162 19.61 -10.06 -12.66
N ASP A 163 20.56 -9.82 -11.77
CA ASP A 163 21.14 -8.48 -11.56
C ASP A 163 22.53 -8.31 -12.21
N GLY A 164 23.03 -9.37 -12.87
CA GLY A 164 24.31 -9.40 -13.57
C GLY A 164 25.53 -9.72 -12.69
N GLU A 165 25.46 -9.59 -11.37
CA GLU A 165 26.60 -9.85 -10.47
C GLU A 165 26.34 -10.98 -9.47
N ARG A 166 25.09 -11.20 -9.07
CA ARG A 166 24.68 -12.29 -8.19
C ARG A 166 24.22 -13.49 -9.00
N PRO A 167 24.27 -14.70 -8.41
CA PRO A 167 23.62 -15.84 -9.01
C PRO A 167 22.13 -15.54 -9.24
N ALA A 168 21.66 -15.87 -10.44
CA ALA A 168 20.27 -15.74 -10.86
C ALA A 168 19.31 -16.27 -9.78
N GLU A 169 18.42 -15.42 -9.28
CA GLU A 169 17.34 -15.87 -8.42
C GLU A 169 16.25 -16.46 -9.30
N SER A 170 15.81 -17.68 -8.99
CA SER A 170 14.83 -18.38 -9.81
C SER A 170 13.65 -18.89 -8.98
N PHE A 171 12.45 -18.56 -9.41
CA PHE A 171 11.19 -18.90 -8.75
C PHE A 171 10.37 -19.79 -9.67
N LYS A 172 10.22 -21.07 -9.30
CA LYS A 172 9.44 -22.05 -10.06
C LYS A 172 8.00 -22.09 -9.59
N PHE A 173 7.10 -21.48 -10.34
CA PHE A 173 5.67 -21.41 -10.00
C PHE A 173 5.00 -22.78 -10.01
N ASN A 174 5.44 -23.68 -10.89
CA ASN A 174 4.94 -25.06 -10.92
C ASN A 174 5.14 -25.79 -9.59
N GLN A 175 6.19 -25.46 -8.83
CA GLN A 175 6.43 -26.07 -7.52
C GLN A 175 5.42 -25.58 -6.47
N LEU A 176 5.08 -24.28 -6.50
CA LEU A 176 4.02 -23.71 -5.67
C LEU A 176 2.65 -24.35 -5.99
N LEU A 177 2.41 -24.65 -7.26
CA LEU A 177 1.16 -25.23 -7.76
C LEU A 177 1.00 -26.72 -7.47
N THR A 178 2.10 -27.48 -7.42
CA THR A 178 2.04 -28.92 -7.17
C THR A 178 1.62 -29.30 -5.75
N THR A 179 1.65 -28.35 -4.79
CA THR A 179 1.57 -28.70 -3.37
C THR A 179 0.18 -28.97 -2.77
N ARG A 180 -0.96 -28.82 -3.48
CA ARG A 180 -2.27 -29.53 -3.24
C ARG A 180 -3.51 -28.94 -3.91
N SER A 181 -3.49 -27.79 -4.56
CA SER A 181 -4.72 -27.19 -5.13
C SER A 181 -4.65 -27.06 -6.65
N LYS A 182 -5.49 -27.82 -7.35
CA LYS A 182 -5.55 -27.90 -8.82
C LYS A 182 -6.08 -26.62 -9.51
N ARG A 183 -6.29 -25.49 -8.83
CA ARG A 183 -6.81 -24.27 -9.45
C ARG A 183 -6.22 -22.99 -8.86
N MET A 184 -5.43 -22.28 -9.67
CA MET A 184 -4.89 -20.95 -9.36
C MET A 184 -5.93 -19.83 -9.34
N SER A 185 -7.17 -20.10 -9.76
CA SER A 185 -8.31 -19.19 -9.64
C SER A 185 -8.68 -18.83 -8.20
N THR A 186 -7.90 -19.28 -7.20
CA THR A 186 -8.13 -19.09 -5.76
C THR A 186 -7.00 -18.31 -5.08
N LEU A 187 -6.02 -17.79 -5.81
CA LEU A 187 -4.99 -16.90 -5.24
C LEU A 187 -5.64 -15.57 -4.88
N CYS A 188 -6.14 -15.48 -3.65
CA CYS A 188 -6.79 -14.30 -3.11
C CYS A 188 -5.84 -13.45 -2.27
N SER A 189 -4.71 -14.01 -1.82
CA SER A 189 -3.74 -13.35 -0.95
C SER A 189 -2.34 -13.36 -1.57
N LEU A 190 -1.75 -12.17 -1.68
CA LEU A 190 -0.39 -11.96 -2.19
C LEU A 190 0.43 -11.23 -1.11
N ASN A 191 1.57 -11.78 -0.73
CA ASN A 191 2.53 -11.15 0.16
C ASN A 191 3.84 -10.92 -0.60
N ILE A 192 4.31 -9.68 -0.65
CA ILE A 192 5.57 -9.29 -1.28
C ILE A 192 6.42 -8.62 -0.20
N SER A 193 7.55 -9.23 0.13
CA SER A 193 8.58 -8.64 0.96
C SER A 193 9.71 -8.11 0.08
N ILE A 194 10.20 -6.91 0.36
CA ILE A 194 11.31 -6.25 -0.30
C ILE A 194 12.44 -6.18 0.73
N CYS A 195 13.53 -6.92 0.54
CA CYS A 195 14.60 -7.09 1.52
C CYS A 195 15.95 -6.64 0.96
N ASP A 196 16.76 -5.95 1.75
CA ASP A 196 18.17 -5.74 1.40
C ASP A 196 18.98 -6.98 1.82
N LEU A 197 19.49 -7.74 0.84
CA LEU A 197 20.31 -8.94 1.10
C LEU A 197 21.78 -8.61 1.38
N SER A 198 22.24 -7.35 1.26
CA SER A 198 23.63 -7.02 1.62
C SER A 198 23.89 -6.97 3.11
N ASN A 199 22.86 -6.81 3.93
CA ASN A 199 23.01 -6.74 5.37
C ASN A 199 22.65 -8.10 5.99
N GLU A 200 23.65 -8.85 6.47
CA GLU A 200 23.40 -10.15 7.12
C GLU A 200 22.48 -10.05 8.34
N ASP A 201 22.44 -8.89 9.01
CA ASP A 201 21.53 -8.65 10.13
C ASP A 201 20.05 -8.57 9.67
N SER A 202 19.79 -8.12 8.45
CA SER A 202 18.42 -8.08 7.88
C SER A 202 17.85 -9.48 7.66
N LEU A 203 18.69 -10.50 7.41
CA LEU A 203 18.26 -11.89 7.22
C LEU A 203 17.73 -12.54 8.51
N LEU A 204 18.11 -12.03 9.69
CA LEU A 204 17.65 -12.55 10.97
C LEU A 204 16.18 -12.21 11.26
N HIS A 205 15.67 -11.12 10.65
CA HIS A 205 14.31 -10.61 10.85
C HIS A 205 13.31 -11.06 9.78
N VAL A 206 13.77 -11.65 8.67
CA VAL A 206 12.89 -12.29 7.70
C VAL A 206 12.20 -13.49 8.37
N PRO A 207 10.85 -13.61 8.34
CA PRO A 207 10.14 -14.70 8.99
C PRO A 207 10.72 -16.07 8.58
N LYS A 208 11.14 -16.86 9.58
CA LYS A 208 11.70 -18.22 9.39
C LYS A 208 10.61 -19.21 8.99
N GLY A 209 10.11 -19.05 7.77
CA GLY A 209 9.19 -19.93 7.04
C GLY A 209 9.30 -19.70 5.54
N LEU A 210 10.39 -19.06 5.12
CA LEU A 210 10.55 -18.40 3.85
C LEU A 210 11.71 -19.06 3.11
N PHE A 211 11.47 -19.43 1.86
CA PHE A 211 12.40 -20.20 1.04
C PHE A 211 13.64 -19.37 0.71
N ILE A 212 14.68 -19.50 1.53
CA ILE A 212 16.05 -19.26 1.11
C ILE A 212 16.44 -20.52 0.34
N PRO A 213 16.77 -20.46 -0.97
CA PRO A 213 17.36 -21.62 -1.63
C PRO A 213 18.73 -21.86 -1.00
N SER A 214 18.78 -22.76 -0.01
CA SER A 214 20.05 -23.33 0.44
C SER A 214 20.68 -23.99 -0.78
N THR A 215 21.83 -23.49 -1.21
CA THR A 215 22.67 -24.15 -2.19
C THR A 215 22.91 -25.58 -1.72
N SER A 216 22.33 -26.55 -2.45
CA SER A 216 22.56 -27.96 -2.20
C SER A 216 24.03 -28.25 -2.45
N VAL A 217 24.83 -28.39 -1.39
CA VAL A 217 26.12 -29.07 -1.47
C VAL A 217 25.82 -30.53 -1.80
N LEU A 218 26.12 -30.94 -3.03
CA LEU A 218 26.13 -32.33 -3.46
C LEU A 218 27.24 -33.07 -2.70
N THR A 219 26.92 -33.69 -1.56
CA THR A 219 27.76 -34.75 -1.01
C THR A 219 27.52 -36.04 -1.79
N LEU A 220 28.50 -36.40 -2.63
CA LEU A 220 28.63 -37.74 -3.22
C LEU A 220 28.91 -38.79 -2.12
N PRO A 221 28.52 -40.06 -2.32
CA PRO A 221 28.72 -41.11 -1.33
C PRO A 221 30.21 -41.52 -1.24
N PRO A 222 30.76 -41.76 -0.04
CA PRO A 222 32.11 -42.27 0.08
C PRO A 222 32.07 -43.80 -0.04
N SER A 223 32.53 -44.30 -1.17
CA SER A 223 32.94 -45.70 -1.30
C SER A 223 34.27 -45.77 -2.03
N LEU A 224 35.37 -45.79 -1.27
CA LEU A 224 36.53 -46.68 -1.43
C LEU A 224 37.61 -46.29 -0.41
N LEU A 225 38.02 -47.29 0.38
CA LEU A 225 39.09 -47.25 1.37
C LEU A 225 40.46 -46.91 0.76
N GLY A 226 41.27 -46.15 1.50
CA GLY A 226 42.71 -46.06 1.24
C GLY A 226 43.46 -45.00 2.05
N HIS A 227 44.02 -45.42 3.18
CA HIS A 227 45.18 -44.86 3.91
C HIS A 227 45.10 -43.50 4.65
N ASP A 228 45.18 -43.64 5.98
CA ASP A 228 45.96 -42.86 6.96
C ASP A 228 46.46 -41.46 6.56
N GLN A 229 45.92 -40.42 7.20
CA GLN A 229 46.73 -39.51 8.01
C GLN A 229 45.89 -38.65 8.95
N VAL A 230 46.45 -38.44 10.14
CA VAL A 230 45.92 -37.78 11.34
C VAL A 230 46.05 -36.26 11.23
N PHE A 231 45.05 -35.48 11.67
CA PHE A 231 45.09 -34.25 12.50
C PHE A 231 43.81 -33.37 12.34
N PRO A 232 43.49 -32.43 13.28
CA PRO A 232 42.26 -32.51 14.06
C PRO A 232 41.15 -31.52 13.64
N SER A 233 39.93 -31.84 14.07
CA SER A 233 38.76 -30.96 14.28
C SER A 233 39.13 -29.65 15.01
N PRO A 234 38.31 -28.57 14.91
CA PRO A 234 36.92 -28.56 15.42
C PRO A 234 35.98 -27.66 14.54
N LEU A 235 34.66 -27.54 14.62
CA LEU A 235 33.60 -27.70 15.62
C LEU A 235 32.29 -28.01 14.87
N THR A 236 31.42 -28.79 15.49
CA THR A 236 29.95 -28.77 15.35
C THR A 236 29.43 -29.25 16.72
N PRO A 237 28.17 -29.00 17.17
CA PRO A 237 27.02 -28.46 16.46
C PRO A 237 26.12 -27.49 17.26
N PHE A 238 25.20 -26.79 16.58
CA PHE A 238 23.93 -26.36 17.18
C PHE A 238 22.83 -26.33 16.09
N ILE A 239 22.28 -27.50 15.77
CA ILE A 239 20.96 -27.61 15.11
C ILE A 239 20.18 -28.70 15.85
N SER A 240 19.29 -28.27 16.75
CA SER A 240 18.05 -28.98 17.04
C SER A 240 17.16 -28.10 17.92
N GLN A 241 16.17 -27.43 17.32
CA GLN A 241 14.86 -27.20 17.94
C GLN A 241 13.88 -26.75 16.84
N ILE A 242 13.25 -27.75 16.21
CA ILE A 242 12.08 -27.56 15.36
C ILE A 242 10.89 -27.34 16.30
N ASN A 243 10.53 -26.09 16.56
CA ASN A 243 9.23 -25.78 17.13
C ASN A 243 8.20 -25.72 16.01
N ARG A 244 7.41 -26.78 15.87
CA ARG A 244 6.16 -26.77 15.09
C ARG A 244 5.12 -25.90 15.81
N LYS A 245 5.14 -24.59 15.58
CA LYS A 245 3.91 -23.79 15.62
C LYS A 245 3.50 -23.53 14.17
N GLN A 246 2.66 -24.43 13.68
CA GLN A 246 1.96 -24.31 12.43
C GLN A 246 0.72 -23.46 12.73
N ASP A 247 0.71 -22.20 12.30
CA ASP A 247 -0.52 -21.40 12.31
C ASP A 247 -1.49 -22.07 11.33
N ARG A 248 -2.50 -22.75 11.89
CA ARG A 248 -3.65 -23.23 11.13
C ARG A 248 -4.50 -22.02 10.77
N GLU A 249 -4.29 -21.44 9.60
CA GLU A 249 -5.33 -20.62 8.95
C GLU A 249 -6.54 -21.54 8.69
N LYS A 250 -7.67 -21.24 9.35
CA LYS A 250 -8.90 -22.05 9.31
C LYS A 250 -9.64 -22.00 7.97
N ASP A 251 -9.24 -21.14 7.04
CA ASP A 251 -10.09 -20.74 5.92
C ASP A 251 -9.74 -21.34 4.55
N GLY A 252 -8.71 -22.19 4.46
CA GLY A 252 -8.37 -22.90 3.21
C GLY A 252 -7.98 -21.99 2.03
N ARG A 253 -7.65 -20.72 2.29
CA ARG A 253 -7.22 -19.73 1.29
C ARG A 253 -5.74 -19.93 0.94
N LEU A 254 -5.39 -19.68 -0.34
CA LEU A 254 -4.00 -19.76 -0.80
C LEU A 254 -3.31 -18.40 -0.61
N THR A 255 -2.13 -18.43 0.01
CA THR A 255 -1.24 -17.27 0.19
C THR A 255 0.07 -17.52 -0.55
N ALA A 256 0.49 -16.59 -1.40
CA ALA A 256 1.80 -16.62 -2.04
C ALA A 256 2.72 -15.59 -1.38
N ASN A 257 3.94 -15.99 -1.00
CA ASN A 257 4.96 -15.11 -0.41
C ASN A 257 6.11 -14.93 -1.41
N PHE A 258 6.43 -13.69 -1.76
CA PHE A 258 7.56 -13.31 -2.60
C PHE A 258 8.57 -12.52 -1.77
N VAL A 259 9.86 -12.73 -1.99
CA VAL A 259 10.92 -11.89 -1.43
C VAL A 259 11.76 -11.34 -2.57
N LEU A 260 11.92 -10.02 -2.59
CA LEU A 260 12.63 -9.28 -3.63
C LEU A 260 13.89 -8.64 -3.01
N PRO A 261 15.11 -8.96 -3.47
CA PRO A 261 16.35 -8.35 -2.98
C PRO A 261 16.54 -6.88 -3.41
N THR A 262 17.23 -6.04 -2.61
CA THR A 262 17.59 -4.62 -2.93
C THR A 262 19.06 -4.22 -2.61
N LEU A 263 19.70 -3.26 -3.35
CA LEU A 263 21.07 -2.64 -3.18
C LEU A 263 21.37 -1.19 -3.78
N PRO A 264 22.09 -0.28 -3.12
CA PRO A 264 21.85 1.19 -3.00
C PRO A 264 21.83 2.20 -4.23
N PHE A 265 21.02 3.31 -4.09
CA PHE A 265 21.20 4.81 -4.31
C PHE A 265 20.74 5.78 -5.52
N LEU A 266 19.52 6.39 -5.44
CA LEU A 266 19.07 7.79 -5.87
C LEU A 266 18.71 8.15 -7.37
N PRO A 267 17.91 9.25 -7.65
CA PRO A 267 16.70 9.22 -8.49
C PRO A 267 16.60 10.31 -9.61
N THR A 268 15.77 10.08 -10.64
CA THR A 268 15.15 11.20 -11.41
C THR A 268 13.87 10.77 -12.12
N ALA A 269 12.79 11.54 -11.94
CA ALA A 269 11.51 11.39 -12.63
C ALA A 269 11.38 12.42 -13.77
N SER A 270 10.95 11.97 -14.94
CA SER A 270 10.44 12.84 -16.03
C SER A 270 9.12 12.29 -16.56
N GLU A 271 8.15 13.21 -16.68
CA GLU A 271 6.71 13.04 -16.94
C GLU A 271 6.33 12.23 -18.18
N TYR A 272 5.29 11.40 -18.07
CA TYR A 272 4.34 11.15 -19.16
C TYR A 272 2.94 10.84 -18.61
N HIS A 273 1.93 11.56 -19.10
CA HIS A 273 0.52 11.26 -18.90
C HIS A 273 0.10 10.02 -19.71
N ILE A 274 -0.42 9.00 -19.02
CA ILE A 274 -1.08 7.84 -19.63
C ILE A 274 -2.56 8.18 -19.83
N THR A 275 -3.03 8.21 -21.08
CA THR A 275 -4.46 8.29 -21.39
C THR A 275 -5.04 6.88 -21.61
N HIS A 276 -6.07 6.58 -20.81
CA HIS A 276 -7.02 5.45 -20.84
C HIS A 276 -6.52 4.01 -20.60
N PRO A 277 -6.86 3.39 -19.45
CA PRO A 277 -6.72 1.95 -19.28
C PRO A 277 -7.91 1.23 -19.93
N VAL A 278 -7.62 0.37 -20.92
CA VAL A 278 -8.52 -0.73 -21.31
C VAL A 278 -8.61 -1.66 -20.09
N GLN A 279 -9.81 -1.90 -19.57
CA GLN A 279 -10.02 -2.85 -18.46
C GLN A 279 -9.67 -4.27 -18.94
N PRO A 280 -8.66 -4.93 -18.35
CA PRO A 280 -8.35 -6.30 -18.67
C PRO A 280 -9.35 -7.22 -17.95
N SER A 281 -10.16 -7.92 -18.72
CA SER A 281 -11.07 -8.96 -18.24
C SER A 281 -10.28 -10.24 -17.98
N GLY A 282 -9.74 -10.44 -16.76
CA GLY A 282 -9.16 -11.75 -16.44
C GLY A 282 -8.24 -11.88 -15.22
N LEU A 283 -7.86 -10.80 -14.54
CA LEU A 283 -6.97 -10.91 -13.38
C LEU A 283 -7.49 -11.92 -12.33
N PRO A 284 -6.65 -12.83 -11.80
CA PRO A 284 -6.98 -13.52 -10.56
C PRO A 284 -7.37 -12.46 -9.54
N SER A 285 -8.51 -12.65 -8.87
CA SER A 285 -9.05 -11.67 -7.93
C SER A 285 -8.19 -11.64 -6.67
N ILE A 286 -7.04 -10.98 -6.72
CA ILE A 286 -6.26 -10.63 -5.54
C ILE A 286 -7.18 -9.74 -4.70
N THR A 287 -7.65 -10.25 -3.58
CA THR A 287 -8.49 -9.53 -2.64
C THR A 287 -7.70 -9.07 -1.41
N SER A 288 -6.52 -9.63 -1.16
CA SER A 288 -5.65 -9.27 -0.05
C SER A 288 -4.21 -9.14 -0.54
N LEU A 289 -3.58 -8.01 -0.22
CA LEU A 289 -2.20 -7.70 -0.57
C LEU A 289 -1.46 -7.24 0.68
N THR A 290 -0.35 -7.91 0.99
CA THR A 290 0.61 -7.47 2.01
C THR A 290 1.91 -7.10 1.32
N LEU A 291 2.37 -5.88 1.54
CA LEU A 291 3.66 -5.40 1.08
C LEU A 291 4.51 -5.08 2.31
N THR A 292 5.71 -5.62 2.38
CA THR A 292 6.63 -5.36 3.50
C THR A 292 7.98 -4.91 2.98
N GLU A 293 8.45 -3.76 3.44
CA GLU A 293 9.75 -3.20 3.12
C GLU A 293 10.69 -3.43 4.31
N TYR A 294 11.72 -4.25 4.12
CA TYR A 294 12.78 -4.54 5.09
C TYR A 294 14.11 -3.85 4.74
N SER A 295 14.07 -2.93 3.79
CA SER A 295 15.26 -2.34 3.21
C SER A 295 15.49 -0.95 3.81
N VAL A 296 16.63 -0.77 4.49
CA VAL A 296 17.03 0.50 5.11
C VAL A 296 17.62 1.48 4.09
N THR A 297 18.16 0.95 2.98
CA THR A 297 18.90 1.73 1.98
C THR A 297 18.08 2.05 0.73
N ARG A 298 16.98 1.33 0.53
CA ARG A 298 16.15 1.40 -0.67
C ARG A 298 14.70 1.37 -0.28
N HIS A 299 13.97 2.30 -0.86
CA HIS A 299 12.60 2.52 -0.49
C HIS A 299 11.66 2.40 -1.67
N LEU A 300 10.45 1.92 -1.40
CA LEU A 300 9.49 1.74 -2.46
C LEU A 300 9.08 3.11 -3.02
N ASN A 301 9.31 3.31 -4.32
CA ASN A 301 8.86 4.54 -4.97
C ASN A 301 7.33 4.60 -4.94
N PRO A 302 6.72 5.65 -4.36
CA PRO A 302 5.27 5.76 -4.26
C PRO A 302 4.57 5.74 -5.62
N TYR A 303 5.21 6.25 -6.68
CA TYR A 303 4.67 6.19 -8.04
C TYR A 303 4.51 4.75 -8.52
N VAL A 304 5.52 3.91 -8.30
CA VAL A 304 5.50 2.50 -8.70
C VAL A 304 4.48 1.74 -7.88
N LEU A 305 4.44 1.96 -6.56
CA LEU A 305 3.44 1.39 -5.66
C LEU A 305 2.02 1.70 -6.14
N LEU A 306 1.70 2.98 -6.34
CA LEU A 306 0.36 3.41 -6.73
C LEU A 306 -0.02 2.93 -8.14
N SER A 307 0.95 2.86 -9.06
CA SER A 307 0.76 2.28 -10.39
C SER A 307 0.46 0.79 -10.31
N PHE A 308 1.16 0.06 -9.44
CA PHE A 308 0.91 -1.35 -9.19
C PHE A 308 -0.47 -1.57 -8.57
N LEU A 309 -0.87 -0.78 -7.57
CA LEU A 309 -2.20 -0.88 -6.95
C LEU A 309 -3.34 -0.66 -7.97
N ASN A 310 -3.14 0.18 -8.99
CA ASN A 310 -4.12 0.35 -10.08
C ASN A 310 -4.36 -0.93 -10.91
N THR A 311 -3.45 -1.91 -10.85
CA THR A 311 -3.62 -3.22 -11.49
C THR A 311 -4.47 -4.18 -10.66
N THR A 312 -4.84 -3.84 -9.43
CA THR A 312 -5.61 -4.71 -8.51
C THR A 312 -6.95 -4.07 -8.09
N PRO A 313 -7.92 -3.84 -9.00
CA PRO A 313 -9.17 -3.14 -8.67
C PRO A 313 -10.09 -3.92 -7.73
N ASN A 314 -9.91 -5.24 -7.62
CA ASN A 314 -10.68 -6.13 -6.75
C ASN A 314 -10.10 -6.24 -5.33
N LEU A 315 -9.05 -5.49 -5.01
CA LEU A 315 -8.38 -5.54 -3.72
C LEU A 315 -9.34 -5.09 -2.62
N GLN A 316 -9.50 -5.92 -1.59
CA GLN A 316 -10.36 -5.68 -0.42
C GLN A 316 -9.53 -5.29 0.81
N LYS A 317 -8.33 -5.88 0.96
CA LYS A 317 -7.40 -5.62 2.06
C LYS A 317 -6.02 -5.26 1.52
N LEU A 318 -5.48 -4.14 2.00
CA LEU A 318 -4.10 -3.71 1.75
C LEU A 318 -3.40 -3.52 3.08
N THR A 319 -2.29 -4.23 3.28
CA THR A 319 -1.37 -4.03 4.40
C THR A 319 -0.03 -3.59 3.82
N PHE A 320 0.42 -2.40 4.18
CA PHE A 320 1.74 -1.89 3.81
C PHE A 320 2.55 -1.66 5.09
N VAL A 321 3.66 -2.38 5.21
CA VAL A 321 4.64 -2.21 6.29
C VAL A 321 5.90 -1.67 5.65
N GLY A 322 6.21 -0.40 5.92
CA GLY A 322 7.37 0.27 5.35
C GLY A 322 8.59 0.22 6.25
N TRP A 323 9.58 1.03 5.87
CA TRP A 323 10.63 1.51 6.75
C TRP A 323 10.59 3.04 6.83
N SER A 324 11.02 3.61 7.95
CA SER A 324 11.13 5.07 8.12
C SER A 324 12.45 5.55 7.53
N HIS A 325 12.39 6.50 6.60
CA HIS A 325 13.58 7.05 5.95
C HIS A 325 13.39 8.50 5.50
N ALA A 326 14.49 9.23 5.40
CA ALA A 326 14.51 10.65 5.07
C ALA A 326 14.45 10.95 3.55
N ASP A 327 14.34 9.92 2.70
CA ASP A 327 14.38 10.13 1.24
C ASP A 327 13.31 11.09 0.71
N ARG A 328 13.73 11.84 -0.31
CA ARG A 328 12.89 12.78 -1.03
C ARG A 328 11.93 12.04 -1.95
N HIS A 329 10.67 12.00 -1.56
CA HIS A 329 9.62 11.54 -2.44
C HIS A 329 9.18 12.65 -3.40
N PRO A 330 8.79 12.30 -4.64
CA PRO A 330 8.13 13.26 -5.50
C PRO A 330 6.84 13.78 -4.84
N PRO A 331 6.46 15.03 -5.13
CA PRO A 331 5.27 15.64 -4.55
C PRO A 331 4.00 14.83 -4.87
N ALA A 332 3.10 14.70 -3.89
CA ALA A 332 1.88 13.91 -4.01
C ALA A 332 0.97 14.34 -5.19
N SER A 333 1.00 15.62 -5.56
CA SER A 333 0.26 16.18 -6.70
C SER A 333 0.66 15.56 -8.05
N ARG A 334 1.86 14.97 -8.15
CA ARG A 334 2.37 14.30 -9.37
C ARG A 334 2.18 12.79 -9.34
N LEU A 335 1.68 12.22 -8.24
CA LEU A 335 1.52 10.77 -8.10
C LEU A 335 0.21 10.27 -8.74
N PRO A 336 0.21 9.07 -9.36
CA PRO A 336 -0.98 8.50 -9.95
C PRO A 336 -1.99 8.15 -8.86
N VAL A 337 -3.27 8.43 -9.11
CA VAL A 337 -4.34 8.05 -8.18
C VAL A 337 -4.66 6.57 -8.38
N ALA A 338 -4.48 5.76 -7.34
CA ALA A 338 -4.85 4.35 -7.35
C ALA A 338 -6.34 4.17 -7.03
N ARG A 339 -7.09 3.58 -7.98
CA ARG A 339 -8.53 3.33 -7.84
C ARG A 339 -8.78 1.94 -7.31
N LEU A 340 -9.16 1.85 -6.04
CA LEU A 340 -9.40 0.60 -5.33
C LEU A 340 -10.84 0.57 -4.79
N PRO A 341 -11.86 0.44 -5.69
CA PRO A 341 -13.27 0.58 -5.33
C PRO A 341 -13.77 -0.47 -4.33
N MET A 342 -13.07 -1.60 -4.22
CA MET A 342 -13.42 -2.71 -3.34
C MET A 342 -12.67 -2.70 -2.01
N LEU A 343 -11.71 -1.79 -1.83
CA LEU A 343 -10.87 -1.77 -0.63
C LEU A 343 -11.71 -1.37 0.58
N ASN A 344 -11.78 -2.27 1.56
CA ASN A 344 -12.48 -2.08 2.82
C ASN A 344 -11.55 -2.02 4.02
N THR A 345 -10.32 -2.53 3.89
CA THR A 345 -9.31 -2.58 4.96
C THR A 345 -7.99 -2.01 4.44
N LEU A 346 -7.49 -0.97 5.08
CA LEU A 346 -6.17 -0.38 4.82
C LEU A 346 -5.36 -0.35 6.12
N GLN A 347 -4.18 -0.92 6.09
CA GLN A 347 -3.24 -0.90 7.21
C GLN A 347 -1.90 -0.33 6.72
N LEU A 348 -1.47 0.78 7.30
CA LEU A 348 -0.19 1.41 7.04
C LEU A 348 0.64 1.36 8.32
N ARG A 349 1.81 0.73 8.25
CA ARG A 349 2.69 0.58 9.40
C ARG A 349 4.11 1.02 9.08
N SER A 350 4.77 1.69 10.02
CA SER A 350 6.22 1.95 9.99
C SER A 350 6.71 2.58 8.68
N THR A 351 5.95 3.50 8.09
CA THR A 351 6.21 4.02 6.74
C THR A 351 6.20 5.54 6.69
N CYS A 352 7.14 6.13 5.95
CA CYS A 352 7.09 7.55 5.58
C CYS A 352 6.17 7.82 4.36
N LEU A 353 5.71 6.77 3.67
CA LEU A 353 4.82 6.88 2.50
C LEU A 353 3.36 7.15 2.88
N ALA A 354 3.03 7.29 4.16
CA ALA A 354 1.65 7.43 4.64
C ALA A 354 0.90 8.54 3.90
N ARG A 355 1.48 9.75 3.80
CA ARG A 355 0.87 10.85 3.05
C ARG A 355 0.69 10.51 1.58
N SER A 356 1.76 10.05 0.91
CA SER A 356 1.75 9.69 -0.51
C SER A 356 0.66 8.66 -0.83
N ILE A 357 0.50 7.65 0.02
CA ILE A 357 -0.52 6.62 -0.13
C ILE A 357 -1.89 7.24 0.13
N LEU A 358 -2.14 7.80 1.32
CA LEU A 358 -3.46 8.31 1.72
C LEU A 358 -3.99 9.39 0.76
N SER A 359 -3.13 10.30 0.29
CA SER A 359 -3.52 11.36 -0.65
C SER A 359 -3.88 10.86 -2.04
N CYS A 360 -3.36 9.69 -2.45
CA CYS A 360 -3.48 9.16 -3.81
C CYS A 360 -4.32 7.89 -3.91
N LEU A 361 -5.04 7.50 -2.87
CA LEU A 361 -6.01 6.40 -2.92
C LEU A 361 -7.45 6.89 -3.15
N TYR A 362 -8.14 6.29 -4.13
CA TYR A 362 -9.60 6.37 -4.27
C TYR A 362 -10.26 5.07 -3.77
N VAL A 363 -10.82 5.12 -2.56
CA VAL A 363 -11.27 3.96 -1.76
C VAL A 363 -12.65 4.20 -1.14
N PRO A 364 -13.72 4.35 -1.94
CA PRO A 364 -15.06 4.74 -1.46
C PRO A 364 -15.72 3.72 -0.50
N ARG A 365 -15.16 2.51 -0.36
CA ARG A 365 -15.69 1.44 0.51
C ARG A 365 -14.83 1.19 1.74
N LEU A 366 -13.83 2.02 2.03
CA LEU A 366 -12.94 1.84 3.17
C LEU A 366 -13.75 1.89 4.48
N GLN A 367 -13.64 0.85 5.29
CA GLN A 367 -14.34 0.72 6.58
C GLN A 367 -13.38 0.60 7.75
N TYR A 368 -12.20 0.02 7.53
CA TYR A 368 -11.17 -0.19 8.53
C TYR A 368 -9.88 0.49 8.09
N LEU A 369 -9.42 1.46 8.87
CA LEU A 369 -8.16 2.15 8.66
C LEU A 369 -7.28 2.02 9.90
N GLU A 370 -6.08 1.47 9.69
CA GLU A 370 -5.06 1.34 10.71
C GLU A 370 -3.82 2.12 10.30
N LEU A 371 -3.36 2.99 11.20
CA LEU A 371 -2.15 3.79 11.06
C LEU A 371 -1.28 3.47 12.28
N ALA A 372 -0.14 2.81 12.06
CA ALA A 372 0.73 2.39 13.16
C ALA A 372 2.19 2.81 12.95
N HIS A 373 2.83 3.33 13.99
CA HIS A 373 4.25 3.72 14.01
C HIS A 373 4.61 4.66 12.86
N LEU A 374 3.81 5.72 12.66
CA LEU A 374 4.04 6.70 11.60
C LEU A 374 4.74 7.97 12.08
N ASN A 375 5.01 8.07 13.39
CA ASN A 375 5.78 9.17 13.96
C ASN A 375 7.23 9.12 13.47
N LEU A 376 7.73 10.27 12.99
CA LEU A 376 9.08 10.41 12.45
C LEU A 376 9.79 11.55 13.19
N ASP A 377 11.06 11.33 13.50
CA ASP A 377 11.95 12.28 14.17
C ASP A 377 12.72 13.18 13.18
N PHE A 378 12.46 13.04 11.88
CA PHE A 378 13.08 13.82 10.82
C PHE A 378 12.04 14.57 9.98
N GLU A 379 12.50 15.65 9.34
CA GLU A 379 11.68 16.45 8.43
C GLU A 379 11.35 15.67 7.16
N LEU A 380 10.07 15.57 6.85
CA LEU A 380 9.62 15.05 5.57
C LEU A 380 9.67 16.17 4.54
N PRO A 381 10.37 15.99 3.41
CA PRO A 381 10.43 17.00 2.36
C PRO A 381 9.02 17.31 1.88
N LEU A 382 8.60 18.55 2.07
CA LEU A 382 7.28 19.01 1.69
C LEU A 382 7.18 19.07 0.16
N PRO A 383 6.10 18.53 -0.43
CA PRO A 383 5.81 18.65 -1.85
C PRO A 383 5.92 20.10 -2.33
N GLY A 384 6.94 20.42 -3.14
CA GLY A 384 7.06 21.72 -3.83
C GLY A 384 7.97 22.76 -3.18
N VAL A 385 8.49 22.56 -1.96
CA VAL A 385 9.35 23.55 -1.28
C VAL A 385 10.70 23.77 -1.98
N GLU A 386 11.25 22.72 -2.59
CA GLU A 386 12.50 22.86 -3.35
C GLU A 386 12.30 23.62 -4.67
N ASP A 387 11.12 23.47 -5.30
CA ASP A 387 10.74 24.25 -6.48
C ASP A 387 10.42 25.71 -6.09
N ILE A 388 10.03 25.99 -4.85
CA ILE A 388 9.81 27.36 -4.34
C ILE A 388 11.14 28.12 -4.22
N ALA A 389 12.23 27.44 -3.82
CA ALA A 389 13.57 28.04 -3.88
C ALA A 389 13.98 28.42 -5.31
N SER A 390 13.40 27.77 -6.33
CA SER A 390 13.59 28.13 -7.74
C SER A 390 12.65 29.27 -8.22
N GLY A 391 11.70 29.71 -7.38
CA GLY A 391 10.77 30.81 -7.67
C GLY A 391 9.69 30.50 -8.72
N LEU A 392 9.54 29.23 -9.11
CA LEU A 392 8.70 28.83 -10.25
C LEU A 392 7.35 28.22 -9.87
N VAL A 393 7.12 27.89 -8.60
CA VAL A 393 5.87 27.25 -8.16
C VAL A 393 5.27 28.06 -7.03
N GLU A 394 4.09 28.63 -7.31
CA GLU A 394 3.22 29.23 -6.30
C GLU A 394 2.89 28.15 -5.26
N GLU A 395 3.12 28.42 -3.97
CA GLU A 395 2.84 27.47 -2.89
C GLU A 395 1.42 26.92 -3.05
N VAL A 396 1.32 25.63 -3.38
CA VAL A 396 0.02 24.94 -3.41
C VAL A 396 -0.36 24.69 -1.96
N TYR A 397 -0.83 25.74 -1.30
CA TYR A 397 -1.45 25.67 0.00
C TYR A 397 -2.67 24.76 -0.11
N GLU A 398 -2.56 23.56 0.44
CA GLU A 398 -3.74 22.74 0.66
C GLU A 398 -4.55 23.37 1.80
N ASP A 399 -5.86 23.43 1.64
CA ASP A 399 -6.76 23.98 2.66
C ASP A 399 -6.57 23.24 4.00
N GLY A 400 -6.15 23.97 5.03
CA GLY A 400 -5.75 23.44 6.33
C GLY A 400 -4.25 23.16 6.48
N ASP A 401 -3.38 23.64 5.60
CA ASP A 401 -1.91 23.55 5.72
C ASP A 401 -1.28 24.68 6.56
N SER A 402 -2.08 25.49 7.25
CA SER A 402 -1.63 26.58 8.12
C SER A 402 -0.68 26.10 9.24
N ASP A 403 0.18 26.99 9.73
CA ASP A 403 0.98 26.68 10.92
C ASP A 403 0.08 26.33 12.12
N ASP A 404 0.65 25.68 13.12
CA ASP A 404 -0.06 25.14 14.29
C ASP A 404 -0.82 26.24 15.08
N GLU A 405 -2.05 26.52 14.65
CA GLU A 405 -2.95 27.52 15.23
C GLU A 405 -3.30 27.24 16.69
N ALA A 406 -3.17 25.99 17.14
CA ALA A 406 -3.51 25.59 18.50
C ALA A 406 -2.39 25.86 19.51
N ASN A 407 -1.18 26.24 19.05
CA ASN A 407 0.04 26.34 19.86
C ASN A 407 0.31 25.05 20.67
N ASP A 408 -0.11 23.90 20.14
CA ASP A 408 -0.04 22.63 20.83
C ASP A 408 1.05 21.74 20.23
N PHE A 409 2.26 22.31 20.11
CA PHE A 409 3.45 21.71 19.54
C PHE A 409 3.56 20.21 19.86
N SER A 410 3.42 19.39 18.82
CA SER A 410 3.75 17.97 18.83
C SER A 410 5.27 17.78 18.87
N GLN A 411 5.73 16.67 19.45
CA GLN A 411 7.13 16.26 19.39
C GLN A 411 7.54 15.82 17.97
N SER A 412 6.57 15.50 17.09
CA SER A 412 6.81 15.00 15.73
C SER A 412 6.09 15.85 14.67
N PRO A 413 6.34 17.17 14.60
CA PRO A 413 5.50 18.12 13.84
C PRO A 413 5.36 17.81 12.35
N TRP A 414 6.32 17.08 11.78
CA TRP A 414 6.38 16.68 10.38
C TRP A 414 5.50 15.46 10.06
N SER A 415 5.57 14.40 10.88
CA SER A 415 4.72 13.22 10.72
C SER A 415 3.25 13.55 10.96
N ASP A 416 2.95 14.44 11.90
CA ASP A 416 1.59 14.87 12.21
C ASP A 416 0.96 15.58 11.04
N ARG A 417 1.71 16.53 10.46
CA ARG A 417 1.31 17.25 9.25
C ARG A 417 1.11 16.27 8.11
N SER A 418 2.05 15.34 7.90
CA SER A 418 1.99 14.34 6.83
C SER A 418 0.76 13.45 6.95
N THR A 419 0.50 12.91 8.14
CA THR A 419 -0.65 12.03 8.44
C THR A 419 -1.96 12.79 8.31
N GLY A 420 -2.06 13.97 8.92
CA GLY A 420 -3.24 14.84 8.87
C GLY A 420 -3.61 15.23 7.43
N MET A 421 -2.64 15.71 6.65
CA MET A 421 -2.84 16.05 5.22
C MET A 421 -3.23 14.83 4.39
N GLY A 422 -2.57 13.68 4.61
CA GLY A 422 -2.90 12.42 3.96
C GLY A 422 -4.36 12.02 4.19
N LEU A 423 -4.81 12.05 5.44
CA LEU A 423 -6.19 11.75 5.82
C LEU A 423 -7.19 12.76 5.26
N ARG A 424 -6.88 14.06 5.28
CA ARG A 424 -7.73 15.09 4.65
C ARG A 424 -7.95 14.81 3.17
N ALA A 425 -6.86 14.54 2.45
CA ALA A 425 -6.91 14.22 1.03
C ALA A 425 -7.69 12.93 0.77
N LEU A 426 -7.51 11.88 1.58
CA LEU A 426 -8.27 10.64 1.51
C LEU A 426 -9.77 10.89 1.67
N MET A 427 -10.16 11.63 2.71
CA MET A 427 -11.56 11.93 3.02
C MET A 427 -12.20 12.85 1.98
N LYS A 428 -11.47 13.87 1.50
CA LYS A 428 -11.95 14.75 0.43
C LYS A 428 -12.17 13.99 -0.88
N ARG A 429 -11.29 13.03 -1.18
CA ARG A 429 -11.32 12.27 -2.44
C ARG A 429 -12.35 11.13 -2.41
N SER A 430 -12.45 10.40 -1.31
CA SER A 430 -13.21 9.15 -1.23
C SER A 430 -14.43 9.21 -0.33
N ASN A 431 -14.44 10.12 0.66
CA ASN A 431 -15.42 10.20 1.76
C ASN A 431 -15.92 8.81 2.22
N PRO A 432 -15.02 7.90 2.61
CA PRO A 432 -15.36 6.52 2.86
C PRO A 432 -16.24 6.39 4.13
N PRO A 433 -17.12 5.37 4.20
CA PRO A 433 -17.91 5.06 5.39
C PRO A 433 -17.04 4.37 6.45
N LEU A 434 -16.05 5.10 6.97
CA LEU A 434 -15.05 4.57 7.90
C LEU A 434 -15.71 4.24 9.23
N LYS A 435 -15.60 2.97 9.64
CA LYS A 435 -16.17 2.42 10.88
C LYS A 435 -15.14 2.27 11.98
N VAL A 436 -13.91 1.91 11.61
CA VAL A 436 -12.81 1.70 12.55
C VAL A 436 -11.63 2.57 12.15
N LEU A 437 -11.18 3.41 13.08
CA LEU A 437 -9.95 4.17 12.98
C LEU A 437 -9.05 3.76 14.14
N TYR A 438 -7.97 3.05 13.81
CA TYR A 438 -6.96 2.62 14.77
C TYR A 438 -5.67 3.41 14.50
N MET A 439 -5.19 4.10 15.52
CA MET A 439 -3.99 4.94 15.48
C MET A 439 -3.05 4.52 16.60
N ASP A 440 -1.84 4.07 16.27
CA ASP A 440 -0.86 3.55 17.22
C ASP A 440 0.49 4.17 16.96
N PHE A 441 1.09 4.87 17.93
CA PHE A 441 2.29 5.71 17.71
C PHE A 441 2.16 6.55 16.42
N THR A 442 1.00 7.17 16.26
CA THR A 442 0.64 8.00 15.11
C THR A 442 -0.08 9.23 15.62
N ASP A 443 0.49 10.38 15.31
CA ASP A 443 -0.03 11.67 15.73
C ASP A 443 -0.68 12.45 14.57
N MET A 444 -1.53 13.39 14.96
CA MET A 444 -2.18 14.37 14.09
C MET A 444 -2.34 15.67 14.86
N ARG A 445 -2.31 16.80 14.14
CA ARG A 445 -2.53 18.10 14.78
C ARG A 445 -3.99 18.26 15.18
N THR A 446 -4.26 19.06 16.22
CA THR A 446 -5.62 19.32 16.70
C THR A 446 -6.56 19.79 15.57
N LYS A 447 -6.09 20.66 14.68
CA LYS A 447 -6.87 21.13 13.52
C LYS A 447 -7.32 20.00 12.58
N ASP A 448 -6.54 18.92 12.48
CA ASP A 448 -6.85 17.77 11.62
C ASP A 448 -8.01 16.99 12.21
N PHE A 449 -8.02 16.77 13.53
CA PHE A 449 -9.17 16.21 14.23
C PHE A 449 -10.43 17.08 14.10
N VAL A 450 -10.30 18.40 14.29
CA VAL A 450 -11.41 19.37 14.12
C VAL A 450 -12.03 19.25 12.72
N TRP A 451 -11.20 19.12 11.69
CA TRP A 451 -11.69 18.98 10.32
C TRP A 451 -12.24 17.58 10.01
N LEU A 452 -11.64 16.53 10.59
CA LEU A 452 -11.90 15.13 10.29
C LEU A 452 -13.16 14.60 10.97
N PHE A 453 -13.35 14.86 12.27
CA PHE A 453 -14.47 14.30 13.05
C PHE A 453 -15.85 14.61 12.47
N PRO A 454 -16.14 15.81 11.94
CA PRO A 454 -17.42 16.09 11.29
C PRO A 454 -17.69 15.24 10.03
N LYS A 455 -16.66 14.60 9.44
CA LYS A 455 -16.79 13.75 8.24
C LYS A 455 -16.87 12.26 8.58
N LEU A 456 -16.47 11.87 9.79
CA LEU A 456 -16.47 10.50 10.29
C LEU A 456 -17.81 10.14 10.96
N GLN A 457 -18.93 10.34 10.24
CA GLN A 457 -20.28 10.11 10.77
C GLN A 457 -20.59 8.62 11.03
N GLU A 458 -19.88 7.73 10.32
CA GLU A 458 -20.06 6.27 10.38
C GLU A 458 -19.07 5.60 11.37
N LEU A 459 -18.22 6.37 12.06
CA LEU A 459 -17.17 5.82 12.91
C LEU A 459 -17.77 5.19 14.17
N GLU A 460 -17.54 3.90 14.33
CA GLU A 460 -18.04 3.07 15.44
C GLU A 460 -16.94 2.82 16.48
N GLU A 461 -15.69 2.63 16.03
CA GLU A 461 -14.55 2.34 16.88
C GLU A 461 -13.41 3.33 16.62
N PHE A 462 -12.95 3.97 17.69
CA PHE A 462 -11.80 4.85 17.67
C PHE A 462 -10.78 4.40 18.73
N VAL A 463 -9.62 3.98 18.26
CA VAL A 463 -8.53 3.48 19.10
C VAL A 463 -7.31 4.35 18.89
N ILE A 464 -6.77 4.88 19.97
CA ILE A 464 -5.54 5.67 19.98
C ILE A 464 -4.58 5.08 20.99
N VAL A 465 -3.35 4.82 20.56
CA VAL A 465 -2.26 4.28 21.37
C VAL A 465 -1.04 5.20 21.24
N ALA A 466 -0.47 5.59 22.37
CA ALA A 466 0.77 6.35 22.48
C ALA A 466 0.80 7.61 21.58
N SER A 467 -0.28 8.41 21.66
CA SER A 467 -0.44 9.64 20.90
C SER A 467 -0.41 10.88 21.79
N ASP A 468 0.09 11.98 21.23
CA ASP A 468 0.10 13.33 21.80
C ASP A 468 -1.26 14.05 21.67
N MET A 469 -2.37 13.30 21.74
CA MET A 469 -3.72 13.86 21.65
C MET A 469 -3.98 14.87 22.79
N SER A 470 -4.44 16.07 22.43
CA SER A 470 -4.66 17.17 23.37
C SER A 470 -6.07 17.16 24.00
N ASP A 471 -6.21 17.85 25.14
CA ASP A 471 -7.52 18.13 25.76
C ASP A 471 -8.50 18.81 24.79
N THR A 472 -8.00 19.59 23.84
CA THR A 472 -8.84 20.25 22.82
C THR A 472 -9.48 19.22 21.90
N VAL A 473 -8.73 18.21 21.45
CA VAL A 473 -9.27 17.11 20.63
C VAL A 473 -10.30 16.31 21.42
N MET A 474 -10.01 16.02 22.69
CA MET A 474 -10.95 15.29 23.55
C MET A 474 -12.28 16.05 23.68
N LYS A 475 -12.22 17.37 23.89
CA LYS A 475 -13.42 18.24 23.96
C LYS A 475 -14.28 18.23 22.70
N LEU A 476 -13.74 17.84 21.54
CA LEU A 476 -14.55 17.69 20.33
C LEU A 476 -15.61 16.58 20.46
N LEU A 477 -15.43 15.62 21.39
CA LEU A 477 -16.39 14.56 21.64
C LEU A 477 -17.57 15.02 22.51
N GLU A 478 -17.52 16.22 23.10
CA GLU A 478 -18.63 16.82 23.83
C GLU A 478 -19.82 17.12 22.92
N PRO A 479 -21.06 17.10 23.44
CA PRO A 479 -22.21 17.65 22.73
C PRO A 479 -21.99 19.14 22.45
N CYS A 480 -21.89 19.52 21.18
CA CYS A 480 -21.73 20.92 20.78
C CYS A 480 -23.10 21.59 20.68
N HIS A 481 -23.24 22.76 21.30
CA HIS A 481 -24.42 23.61 21.13
C HIS A 481 -24.16 24.59 19.98
N GLU A 482 -24.56 24.22 18.77
CA GLU A 482 -24.54 25.18 17.66
C GLU A 482 -25.62 26.23 17.94
N LYS A 483 -25.19 27.49 18.19
CA LYS A 483 -26.09 28.63 18.03
C LYS A 483 -26.44 28.64 16.54
N ALA A 484 -27.73 28.63 16.20
CA ALA A 484 -28.21 28.57 14.81
C ALA A 484 -27.90 29.87 14.04
N GLY A 485 -26.62 30.18 13.88
CA GLY A 485 -26.09 31.16 12.96
C GLY A 485 -25.53 30.45 11.71
N PRO A 486 -25.33 31.18 10.60
CA PRO A 486 -24.78 30.62 9.38
C PRO A 486 -23.43 29.92 9.65
N ALA A 487 -23.32 28.66 9.25
CA ALA A 487 -22.32 27.67 9.64
C ALA A 487 -20.85 27.94 9.21
N SER A 488 -20.48 29.18 8.89
CA SER A 488 -19.16 29.51 8.34
C SER A 488 -18.17 30.12 9.33
N SER A 489 -18.56 30.56 10.54
CA SER A 489 -17.66 31.41 11.34
C SER A 489 -16.80 30.71 12.41
N PHE A 490 -16.84 29.37 12.53
CA PHE A 490 -16.07 28.70 13.59
C PHE A 490 -14.54 28.73 13.33
N MET A 491 -14.11 29.01 12.10
CA MET A 491 -12.69 29.18 11.76
C MET A 491 -12.24 30.63 11.54
N ASP A 492 -13.16 31.60 11.40
CA ASP A 492 -12.82 33.02 11.15
C ASP A 492 -12.77 33.88 12.43
N SER A 493 -12.97 33.30 13.61
CA SER A 493 -13.21 34.06 14.85
C SER A 493 -11.98 34.76 15.45
N ASN A 494 -10.85 34.84 14.75
CA ASN A 494 -9.62 35.45 15.28
C ASN A 494 -9.17 36.75 14.60
N ASN A 495 -9.87 37.26 13.59
CA ASN A 495 -9.48 38.51 12.93
C ASN A 495 -10.44 39.66 13.23
N GLY A 496 -9.91 40.69 13.90
CA GLY A 496 -10.39 42.07 13.74
C GLY A 496 -11.52 42.47 14.68
N ARG A 497 -11.12 43.07 15.81
CA ARG A 497 -11.95 44.03 16.54
C ARG A 497 -12.32 45.17 15.59
N ASP A 498 -13.57 45.26 15.16
CA ASP A 498 -14.16 46.55 14.80
C ASP A 498 -15.59 46.65 15.32
N ASN A 499 -15.82 47.74 16.03
CA ASN A 499 -16.98 48.03 16.83
C ASN A 499 -18.16 48.44 15.93
N GLU A 500 -19.14 47.56 15.72
CA GLU A 500 -20.47 47.99 15.30
C GLU A 500 -21.52 47.58 16.33
N ALA A 501 -21.91 48.57 17.14
CA ALA A 501 -22.97 48.52 18.14
C ALA A 501 -24.36 48.51 17.48
N GLY A 502 -24.68 47.44 16.76
CA GLY A 502 -26.00 47.20 16.15
C GLY A 502 -27.01 46.59 17.12
N ARG A 503 -28.16 47.26 17.27
CA ARG A 503 -29.33 46.91 18.12
C ARG A 503 -29.68 45.41 18.13
N ALA A 504 -29.70 44.81 19.33
CA ALA A 504 -30.21 43.46 19.57
C ALA A 504 -31.74 43.41 19.51
N ASP A 505 -32.28 42.47 18.73
CA ASP A 505 -33.72 42.17 18.66
C ASP A 505 -34.09 41.13 19.74
N PRO A 506 -34.89 41.47 20.78
CA PRO A 506 -35.03 40.64 21.99
C PRO A 506 -35.90 39.37 21.90
N GLN A 507 -36.43 38.95 20.74
CA GLN A 507 -37.48 37.92 20.70
C GLN A 507 -37.21 36.68 19.83
N SER A 508 -36.03 36.52 19.23
CA SER A 508 -35.72 35.26 18.51
C SER A 508 -35.28 34.17 19.49
N SER A 509 -36.24 33.37 19.98
CA SER A 509 -36.00 32.14 20.73
C SER A 509 -35.34 31.10 19.81
N THR A 510 -34.04 31.28 19.61
CA THR A 510 -33.22 30.44 18.73
C THR A 510 -33.16 29.03 19.32
N ILE A 511 -33.79 28.07 18.65
CA ILE A 511 -33.74 26.65 19.03
C ILE A 511 -32.28 26.20 18.97
N MET A 512 -31.70 25.87 20.13
CA MET A 512 -30.34 25.33 20.20
C MET A 512 -30.35 23.87 19.78
N THR A 513 -29.94 23.59 18.54
CA THR A 513 -29.70 22.22 18.10
C THR A 513 -28.35 21.76 18.62
N SER A 514 -28.38 20.83 19.56
CA SER A 514 -27.15 20.20 20.04
C SER A 514 -26.72 19.14 19.04
N ARG A 515 -25.47 19.17 18.59
CA ARG A 515 -24.88 18.23 17.64
C ARG A 515 -23.75 17.47 18.31
N LEU A 516 -23.77 16.14 18.16
CA LEU A 516 -22.70 15.28 18.66
C LEU A 516 -21.70 14.97 17.55
N MET A 517 -20.40 15.14 17.80
CA MET A 517 -19.36 14.64 16.90
C MET A 517 -19.23 13.13 17.04
N LEU A 518 -18.94 12.45 15.92
CA LEU A 518 -18.88 10.99 15.83
C LEU A 518 -20.14 10.34 16.44
N PRO A 519 -21.34 10.62 15.92
CA PRO A 519 -22.60 10.20 16.56
C PRO A 519 -22.73 8.68 16.70
N ARG A 520 -21.97 7.90 15.92
CA ARG A 520 -21.97 6.44 15.96
C ARG A 520 -20.86 5.79 16.79
N LEU A 521 -20.05 6.57 17.49
CA LEU A 521 -18.95 6.04 18.29
C LEU A 521 -19.49 5.18 19.45
N LYS A 522 -19.25 3.87 19.36
CA LYS A 522 -19.60 2.86 20.38
C LYS A 522 -18.40 2.48 21.23
N LYS A 523 -17.21 2.52 20.65
CA LYS A 523 -15.97 2.06 21.27
C LYS A 523 -14.91 3.13 21.21
N LEU A 524 -14.42 3.54 22.38
CA LEU A 524 -13.29 4.45 22.52
C LEU A 524 -12.22 3.78 23.35
N GLU A 525 -11.02 3.66 22.80
CA GLU A 525 -9.86 3.15 23.53
C GLU A 525 -8.70 4.14 23.46
N LEU A 526 -8.19 4.51 24.64
CA LEU A 526 -7.08 5.45 24.83
C LEU A 526 -5.99 4.74 25.63
N TYR A 527 -4.83 4.53 25.01
CA TYR A 527 -3.68 3.90 25.66
C TYR A 527 -2.49 4.85 25.65
N ASN A 528 -1.86 5.07 26.80
CA ASN A 528 -0.61 5.83 26.92
C ASN A 528 -0.66 7.23 26.27
N CYS A 529 -1.78 7.93 26.37
CA CYS A 529 -1.91 9.29 25.85
C CYS A 529 -1.38 10.31 26.88
N ASN A 530 -0.26 10.97 26.57
CA ASN A 530 0.49 11.76 27.56
C ASN A 530 -0.03 13.20 27.72
N ARG A 531 -0.83 13.70 26.78
CA ARG A 531 -1.30 15.11 26.75
C ARG A 531 -2.77 15.28 27.14
N LEU A 532 -3.42 14.21 27.58
CA LEU A 532 -4.82 14.21 28.02
C LEU A 532 -4.92 14.32 29.52
N SER A 533 -5.53 15.39 30.03
CA SER A 533 -5.82 15.45 31.46
C SER A 533 -6.97 14.53 31.83
N GLY A 534 -6.79 13.76 32.92
CA GLY A 534 -7.86 12.88 33.41
C GLY A 534 -9.16 13.61 33.76
N GLY A 535 -9.06 14.88 34.19
CA GLY A 535 -10.23 15.71 34.46
C GLY A 535 -11.05 16.02 33.21
N THR A 536 -10.39 16.44 32.13
CA THR A 536 -11.04 16.69 30.83
C THR A 536 -11.65 15.40 30.29
N MET A 537 -10.95 14.27 30.33
CA MET A 537 -11.51 12.99 29.86
C MET A 537 -12.81 12.62 30.58
N VAL A 538 -12.82 12.72 31.92
CA VAL A 538 -14.03 12.43 32.71
C VAL A 538 -15.16 13.38 32.34
N ASP A 539 -14.92 14.70 32.35
CA ASP A 539 -15.94 15.71 32.08
C ASP A 539 -16.59 15.53 30.71
N VAL A 540 -15.77 15.36 29.67
CA VAL A 540 -16.21 15.15 28.28
C VAL A 540 -17.07 13.90 28.16
N LEU A 541 -16.59 12.76 28.67
CA LEU A 541 -17.26 11.48 28.54
C LEU A 541 -18.59 11.45 29.31
N LEU A 542 -18.63 12.05 30.50
CA LEU A 542 -19.86 12.19 31.28
C LEU A 542 -20.90 13.05 30.54
N LYS A 543 -20.49 14.20 29.99
CA LYS A 543 -21.40 15.05 29.19
C LYS A 543 -21.94 14.30 27.98
N ARG A 544 -21.06 13.59 27.26
CA ARG A 544 -21.44 12.78 26.09
C ARG A 544 -22.46 11.72 26.46
N VAL A 545 -22.18 10.92 27.48
CA VAL A 545 -23.06 9.81 27.87
C VAL A 545 -24.41 10.32 28.38
N ARG A 546 -24.43 11.35 29.22
CA ARG A 546 -25.69 11.96 29.69
C ARG A 546 -26.53 12.47 28.53
N TYR A 547 -25.88 13.03 27.51
CA TYR A 547 -26.56 13.49 26.30
C TYR A 547 -27.14 12.31 25.50
N THR A 548 -26.36 11.26 25.23
CA THR A 548 -26.83 10.09 24.47
C THR A 548 -27.91 9.30 25.21
N ASP A 549 -27.80 9.15 26.53
CA ASP A 549 -28.80 8.49 27.39
C ASP A 549 -30.13 9.28 27.42
N ARG A 550 -30.05 10.61 27.37
CA ARG A 550 -31.26 11.44 27.27
C ARG A 550 -31.94 11.26 25.91
N LEU A 551 -31.17 11.17 24.82
CA LEU A 551 -31.73 10.94 23.49
C LEU A 551 -32.35 9.56 23.33
N SER A 552 -31.70 8.52 23.85
CA SER A 552 -32.21 7.14 23.76
C SER A 552 -33.56 6.98 24.47
N ARG A 553 -33.76 7.65 25.62
CA ARG A 553 -35.06 7.69 26.33
C ARG A 553 -36.18 8.35 25.52
N ILE A 554 -35.85 9.31 24.66
CA ILE A 554 -36.84 9.99 23.80
C ILE A 554 -37.19 9.13 22.58
N THR A 555 -36.26 8.34 22.07
CA THR A 555 -36.42 7.58 20.81
C THR A 555 -37.06 6.20 21.00
N LEU A 556 -37.14 5.68 22.23
CA LEU A 556 -37.84 4.42 22.48
C LEU A 556 -39.30 4.54 22.01
N PRO A 557 -39.72 3.75 21.01
CA PRO A 557 -41.09 3.80 20.55
C PRO A 557 -41.95 3.42 21.75
N ILE A 558 -42.85 4.35 22.13
CA ILE A 558 -43.94 4.07 23.06
C ILE A 558 -44.78 3.00 22.34
N THR A 559 -44.38 1.74 22.51
CA THR A 559 -45.20 0.61 22.13
C THR A 559 -46.37 0.71 23.10
N PRO A 560 -47.58 1.06 22.63
CA PRO A 560 -48.71 1.13 23.53
C PRO A 560 -48.79 -0.23 24.23
N PRO A 561 -48.91 -0.27 25.57
CA PRO A 561 -48.97 -1.53 26.29
C PRO A 561 -50.05 -2.38 25.63
N ALA A 562 -49.67 -3.55 25.12
CA ALA A 562 -50.60 -4.48 24.50
C ALA A 562 -51.74 -4.69 25.52
N SER A 563 -52.96 -4.31 25.13
CA SER A 563 -54.14 -4.27 25.99
C SER A 563 -54.20 -5.47 26.94
N PRO A 564 -54.17 -5.26 28.27
CA PRO A 564 -54.72 -6.27 29.16
C PRO A 564 -56.23 -6.18 29.04
N ALA A 565 -56.83 -7.16 28.37
CA ALA A 565 -58.24 -7.42 28.58
C ALA A 565 -58.47 -7.67 30.08
N SER A 566 -59.41 -6.93 30.65
CA SER A 566 -60.10 -7.11 31.94
C SER A 566 -59.46 -6.59 33.25
N SER A 567 -60.17 -5.59 33.78
CA SER A 567 -60.60 -5.36 35.17
C SER A 567 -59.66 -4.79 36.24
N SER A 568 -60.03 -3.55 36.60
CA SER A 568 -60.21 -2.97 37.95
C SER A 568 -59.02 -2.43 38.75
N LEU A 569 -59.06 -1.08 38.81
CA LEU A 569 -58.89 -0.19 39.97
C LEU A 569 -57.47 0.19 40.45
N GLU A 570 -57.20 1.48 40.24
CA GLU A 570 -56.51 2.44 41.10
C GLU A 570 -55.04 2.19 41.44
N THR A 571 -54.14 2.75 40.62
CA THR A 571 -53.08 3.63 41.14
C THR A 571 -52.62 4.61 40.05
N SER A 572 -53.17 5.83 40.08
CA SER A 572 -52.73 6.95 39.25
C SER A 572 -51.42 7.52 39.81
N PHE A 573 -50.27 7.10 39.28
CA PHE A 573 -49.01 7.82 39.44
C PHE A 573 -48.85 8.82 38.29
N ILE A 574 -48.84 10.09 38.66
CA ILE A 574 -48.67 11.26 37.80
C ILE A 574 -47.26 11.22 37.18
N VAL A 575 -47.17 10.93 35.88
CA VAL A 575 -46.02 11.23 35.02
C VAL A 575 -46.46 12.33 34.05
N GLU A 576 -46.76 13.52 34.58
CA GLU A 576 -47.37 14.60 33.79
C GLU A 576 -46.46 15.83 33.61
N ASN A 577 -45.25 15.85 34.18
CA ASN A 577 -44.40 17.07 34.18
C ASN A 577 -43.13 17.04 33.29
N ALA A 578 -42.99 16.10 32.36
CA ALA A 578 -41.81 16.06 31.47
C ALA A 578 -42.11 16.24 29.97
N TYR A 579 -43.39 16.31 29.56
CA TYR A 579 -43.77 16.30 28.15
C TYR A 579 -44.32 17.63 27.60
N GLU A 580 -44.57 18.65 28.43
CA GLU A 580 -45.22 19.90 27.97
C GLU A 580 -44.30 20.93 27.26
N SER A 581 -43.00 20.65 27.05
CA SER A 581 -42.08 21.61 26.41
C SER A 581 -41.31 21.06 25.20
N LEU A 582 -41.77 19.99 24.56
CA LEU A 582 -41.18 19.53 23.29
C LEU A 582 -42.20 19.72 22.17
N ALA A 583 -42.10 20.87 21.48
CA ALA A 583 -42.80 21.13 20.24
C ALA A 583 -42.56 19.99 19.22
N PRO A 584 -43.52 19.69 18.33
CA PRO A 584 -43.40 18.62 17.34
C PRO A 584 -42.10 18.77 16.56
N LEU A 585 -41.23 17.76 16.70
CA LEU A 585 -39.89 17.74 16.13
C LEU A 585 -39.97 17.83 14.61
N SER A 586 -39.34 18.86 14.04
CA SER A 586 -39.19 19.08 12.60
C SER A 586 -38.62 17.83 11.89
N PRO A 587 -38.94 17.57 10.61
CA PRO A 587 -38.32 16.50 9.80
C PRO A 587 -36.78 16.50 9.79
N ALA A 588 -36.14 17.63 10.14
CA ALA A 588 -34.69 17.70 10.35
C ALA A 588 -34.20 16.79 11.49
N VAL A 589 -35.07 16.40 12.43
CA VAL A 589 -34.77 15.50 13.55
C VAL A 589 -34.77 14.03 13.13
N ALA A 590 -35.28 13.66 11.94
CA ALA A 590 -35.21 12.29 11.45
C ALA A 590 -33.75 11.80 11.22
N ASN A 591 -32.80 12.73 11.04
CA ASN A 591 -31.36 12.40 11.00
C ASN A 591 -30.73 12.17 12.38
N VAL A 592 -31.47 12.37 13.48
CA VAL A 592 -31.02 12.06 14.86
C VAL A 592 -31.16 10.55 15.17
N ALA A 593 -31.75 9.77 14.27
CA ALA A 593 -32.17 8.38 14.51
C ALA A 593 -31.05 7.36 14.80
N GLN A 594 -29.77 7.74 14.78
CA GLN A 594 -28.66 6.81 15.03
C GLN A 594 -27.53 7.45 15.86
N VAL A 595 -27.89 8.12 16.95
CA VAL A 595 -26.90 8.45 17.99
C VAL A 595 -26.72 7.22 18.88
N TYR A 596 -25.51 6.67 18.90
CA TYR A 596 -25.16 5.53 19.74
C TYR A 596 -24.58 5.98 21.08
N THR A 597 -24.92 5.22 22.12
CA THR A 597 -24.29 5.37 23.43
C THR A 597 -22.96 4.63 23.43
N LEU A 598 -21.98 5.12 24.19
CA LEU A 598 -20.68 4.46 24.30
C LEU A 598 -20.84 3.11 25.04
N GLU A 599 -20.53 2.01 24.36
CA GLU A 599 -20.68 0.63 24.84
C GLU A 599 -19.38 0.10 25.47
N SER A 600 -18.24 0.54 24.95
CA SER A 600 -16.91 0.09 25.37
C SER A 600 -15.98 1.27 25.55
N LEU A 601 -15.32 1.32 26.71
CA LEU A 601 -14.35 2.36 27.04
C LEU A 601 -13.10 1.70 27.64
N ALA A 602 -11.94 1.94 27.02
CA ALA A 602 -10.65 1.61 27.60
C ALA A 602 -9.83 2.88 27.79
N ILE A 603 -9.30 3.08 29.01
CA ILE A 603 -8.34 4.15 29.31
C ILE A 603 -7.24 3.49 30.13
N VAL A 604 -6.03 3.42 29.57
CA VAL A 604 -4.90 2.69 30.15
C VAL A 604 -3.64 3.53 30.03
N GLY A 605 -2.97 3.84 31.14
CA GLY A 605 -1.66 4.49 31.13
C GLY A 605 -1.64 5.94 30.62
N CYS A 606 -2.78 6.63 30.56
CA CYS A 606 -2.83 8.05 30.18
C CYS A 606 -2.38 8.95 31.33
N ASP A 607 -1.50 9.91 31.04
CA ASP A 607 -0.95 10.81 32.05
C ASP A 607 -2.04 11.61 32.77
N GLY A 608 -1.99 11.66 34.09
CA GLY A 608 -3.00 12.37 34.89
C GLY A 608 -4.37 11.68 34.98
N PHE A 609 -4.53 10.48 34.43
CA PHE A 609 -5.71 9.63 34.67
C PHE A 609 -5.56 8.80 35.96
N TRP A 610 -5.77 9.44 37.10
CA TRP A 610 -5.67 8.78 38.41
C TRP A 610 -6.85 7.84 38.72
N HIS A 611 -6.67 6.96 39.70
CA HIS A 611 -7.69 6.03 40.21
C HIS A 611 -9.05 6.70 40.51
N ARG A 612 -9.05 7.92 41.05
CA ARG A 612 -10.29 8.69 41.32
C ARG A 612 -11.12 8.96 40.06
N HIS A 613 -10.47 9.17 38.92
CA HIS A 613 -11.15 9.43 37.64
C HIS A 613 -11.82 8.15 37.12
N SER A 614 -11.12 7.03 37.23
CA SER A 614 -11.66 5.70 36.91
C SER A 614 -12.90 5.38 37.75
N GLN A 615 -12.87 5.66 39.07
CA GLN A 615 -14.03 5.50 39.94
C GLN A 615 -15.22 6.38 39.53
N LEU A 616 -14.98 7.66 39.21
CA LEU A 616 -16.04 8.57 38.76
C LEU A 616 -16.72 8.10 37.47
N LEU A 617 -15.94 7.65 36.48
CA LEU A 617 -16.49 7.09 35.24
C LEU A 617 -17.25 5.79 35.50
N SER A 618 -16.69 4.88 36.29
CA SER A 618 -17.36 3.60 36.60
C SER A 618 -18.72 3.81 37.28
N ASN A 619 -18.80 4.77 38.21
CA ASN A 619 -20.04 5.08 38.94
C ASN A 619 -21.15 5.63 38.03
N GLU A 620 -20.81 6.47 37.05
CA GLU A 620 -21.78 7.11 36.16
C GLU A 620 -22.13 6.26 34.94
N LEU A 621 -21.19 5.49 34.42
CA LEU A 621 -21.40 4.65 33.23
C LEU A 621 -22.16 3.35 33.54
N GLY A 622 -22.23 2.95 34.81
CA GLY A 622 -22.92 1.75 35.28
C GLY A 622 -22.11 0.48 34.99
N ASN A 623 -21.88 -0.34 36.01
CA ASN A 623 -20.97 -1.49 35.93
C ASN A 623 -21.53 -2.73 35.21
N GLU A 624 -22.85 -2.85 34.98
CA GLU A 624 -23.44 -4.15 34.58
C GLU A 624 -23.62 -4.37 33.07
N GLU A 625 -23.66 -3.32 32.23
CA GLU A 625 -23.91 -3.49 30.77
C GLU A 625 -22.75 -3.03 29.86
N ARG A 626 -21.80 -2.24 30.35
CA ARG A 626 -20.72 -1.66 29.54
C ARG A 626 -19.39 -2.36 29.79
N ASN A 627 -18.69 -2.76 28.73
CA ASN A 627 -17.36 -3.34 28.82
C ASN A 627 -16.33 -2.22 29.09
N MET A 628 -16.05 -1.97 30.37
CA MET A 628 -15.12 -0.94 30.80
C MET A 628 -13.79 -1.53 31.26
N ARG A 629 -12.69 -1.03 30.70
CA ARG A 629 -11.32 -1.34 31.15
C ARG A 629 -10.59 -0.05 31.50
N LEU A 630 -10.61 0.31 32.78
CA LEU A 630 -10.04 1.55 33.28
C LEU A 630 -8.84 1.23 34.19
N GLU A 631 -7.63 1.32 33.64
CA GLU A 631 -6.38 1.07 34.36
C GLU A 631 -5.66 2.40 34.53
N ALA A 632 -5.57 2.86 35.79
CA ALA A 632 -4.91 4.10 36.18
C ALA A 632 -3.40 3.93 36.34
#